data_AF-H1LRU2-F1
#
_entry.id   AF-H1LRU2-F1
#
_cell.length_a   1.000
_cell.length_b   1.000
_cell.length_c   1.000
_cell.angle_alpha   90.00
_cell.angle_beta   90.00
_cell.angle_gamma   90.00
#
_symmetry.space_group_name_H-M   'P 1'
#
loop_
_entity.id
_entity.type
_entity.pdbx_description
1 polymer ?
#
loop_
_entity_poly.entity_id
_entity_poly.type
_entity_poly.pdbx_seq_one_letter_code
_entity_poly.pdbx_strand_id
1 'polypeptide(L)'
;MVFDIYSWDKRVIVERINLAMDRISLIRAEEDTKFKDFFAELASFLEKVNDIRQKKESGEFEALSFEELKDMQDELFYDLREDIYAGSVYNPDVLEKLFDKDLVSPLLSLGFEVRAALISVYEGDLEGFVNILELFLQVYGIAMEDGSVKEIADAIYWYASDYLDVTARKRIIESFTTSNRFFYNIINE
;
A
#
# COMPACT_ATOMS: atom_id res chain seq x y z
N MET A 1 -3.14 -22.36 -2.45
CA MET A 1 -1.87 -22.21 -3.18
C MET A 1 -2.23 -21.84 -4.60
N VAL A 2 -2.33 -20.54 -4.88
CA VAL A 2 -2.57 -20.03 -6.23
C VAL A 2 -1.29 -20.31 -7.03
N PHE A 3 -1.44 -20.88 -8.23
CA PHE A 3 -0.31 -21.29 -9.08
C PHE A 3 0.54 -20.07 -9.45
N ASP A 4 1.75 -20.03 -8.90
CA ASP A 4 2.78 -19.08 -9.23
C ASP A 4 3.47 -19.51 -10.54
N ILE A 5 3.10 -18.85 -11.65
CA ILE A 5 3.70 -19.08 -12.99
C ILE A 5 4.67 -17.93 -13.34
N TYR A 6 4.86 -16.97 -12.42
CA TYR A 6 5.84 -15.90 -12.52
C TYR A 6 6.69 -15.90 -11.26
N SER A 7 7.29 -17.05 -10.93
CA SER A 7 8.23 -17.12 -9.81
C SER A 7 9.53 -16.40 -10.21
N TRP A 8 9.52 -15.08 -10.20
CA TRP A 8 10.74 -14.32 -9.98
C TRP A 8 11.39 -14.86 -8.70
N ASP A 9 12.72 -14.90 -8.64
CA ASP A 9 13.40 -15.40 -7.44
C ASP A 9 12.89 -14.59 -6.24
N LYS A 10 12.19 -15.26 -5.30
CA LYS A 10 11.62 -14.64 -4.10
C LYS A 10 12.65 -13.74 -3.40
N ARG A 11 13.93 -14.09 -3.48
CA ARG A 11 15.04 -13.28 -2.94
C ARG A 11 15.14 -11.91 -3.60
N VAL A 12 14.96 -11.83 -4.92
CA VAL A 12 14.97 -10.56 -5.69
C VAL A 12 13.78 -9.69 -5.31
N ILE A 13 12.59 -10.26 -5.15
CA ILE A 13 11.40 -9.50 -4.71
C ILE A 13 11.63 -8.94 -3.30
N VAL A 14 12.13 -9.77 -2.37
CA VAL A 14 12.43 -9.33 -1.01
C VAL A 14 13.53 -8.25 -0.98
N GLU A 15 14.57 -8.37 -1.82
CA GLU A 15 15.60 -7.34 -1.96
C GLU A 15 15.00 -6.00 -2.42
N ARG A 16 14.13 -6.02 -3.44
CA ARG A 16 13.41 -4.82 -3.90
C ARG A 16 12.54 -4.21 -2.80
N ILE A 17 11.81 -5.03 -2.04
CA ILE A 17 11.03 -4.56 -0.89
C ILE A 17 11.93 -3.86 0.12
N ASN A 18 13.05 -4.47 0.49
CA ASN A 18 13.95 -3.90 1.48
C ASN A 18 14.53 -2.57 1.01
N LEU A 19 14.98 -2.47 -0.25
CA LEU A 19 15.47 -1.22 -0.84
C LEU A 19 14.41 -0.12 -0.85
N ALA A 20 13.17 -0.48 -1.19
CA ALA A 20 12.06 0.47 -1.17
C ALA A 20 11.76 0.94 0.26
N MET A 21 11.69 0.02 1.23
CA MET A 21 11.46 0.35 2.64
C MET A 21 12.58 1.20 3.25
N ASP A 22 13.83 0.93 2.88
CA ASP A 22 14.97 1.75 3.29
C ASP A 22 14.78 3.20 2.84
N ARG A 23 14.35 3.42 1.59
CA ARG A 23 14.04 4.76 1.08
C ARG A 23 12.84 5.39 1.79
N ILE A 24 11.75 4.64 1.98
CA ILE A 24 10.52 5.10 2.64
C ILE A 24 10.82 5.60 4.06
N SER A 25 11.67 4.88 4.80
CA SER A 25 12.01 5.22 6.19
C SER A 25 12.68 6.60 6.36
N LEU A 26 13.25 7.14 5.28
CA LEU A 26 13.93 8.43 5.27
C LEU A 26 12.96 9.60 5.02
N ILE A 27 11.81 9.36 4.39
CA ILE A 27 10.88 10.42 3.92
C ILE A 27 10.45 11.35 5.05
N ARG A 28 10.15 10.81 6.24
CA ARG A 28 9.71 11.62 7.40
C ARG A 28 10.73 12.66 7.86
N ALA A 29 12.02 12.44 7.59
CA ALA A 29 13.11 13.30 8.00
C ALA A 29 13.49 14.34 6.94
N GLU A 30 12.94 14.23 5.73
CA GLU A 30 13.24 15.14 4.63
C GLU A 30 12.49 16.46 4.80
N GLU A 31 13.17 17.56 4.45
CA GLU A 31 12.57 18.88 4.38
C GLU A 31 11.84 18.99 3.04
N ASP A 32 10.55 18.64 3.03
CA ASP A 32 9.62 19.11 2.00
C ASP A 32 8.47 19.84 2.68
N THR A 33 7.92 20.87 2.04
CA THR A 33 6.88 21.73 2.63
C THR A 33 5.52 21.57 1.97
N LYS A 34 5.46 21.06 0.72
CA LYS A 34 4.20 20.97 0.00
C LYS A 34 3.50 19.63 0.22
N PHE A 35 4.20 18.51 0.12
CA PHE A 35 3.58 17.18 0.17
C PHE A 35 3.95 16.36 1.40
N LYS A 36 4.74 16.94 2.32
CA LYS A 36 5.32 16.23 3.45
C LYS A 36 4.30 15.45 4.28
N ASP A 37 3.24 16.10 4.74
CA ASP A 37 2.27 15.47 5.63
C ASP A 37 1.57 14.29 4.92
N PHE A 38 1.23 14.48 3.64
CA PHE A 38 0.65 13.44 2.79
C PHE A 38 1.57 12.21 2.69
N PHE A 39 2.82 12.39 2.23
CA PHE A 39 3.73 11.26 2.05
C PHE A 39 4.21 10.66 3.37
N ALA A 40 4.34 11.45 4.43
CA ALA A 40 4.71 10.94 5.75
C ALA A 40 3.63 10.04 6.36
N GLU A 41 2.35 10.39 6.21
CA GLU A 41 1.24 9.54 6.65
C GLU A 41 1.22 8.20 5.88
N LEU A 42 1.33 8.25 4.54
CA LEU A 42 1.37 7.05 3.71
C LEU A 42 2.61 6.19 3.99
N ALA A 43 3.78 6.79 4.17
CA ALA A 43 5.01 6.10 4.55
C ALA A 43 4.87 5.39 5.90
N SER A 44 4.29 6.06 6.90
CA SER A 44 4.04 5.47 8.21
C SER A 44 3.10 4.26 8.13
N PHE A 45 2.08 4.33 7.27
CA PHE A 45 1.22 3.17 7.01
C PHE A 45 2.00 2.00 6.39
N LEU A 46 2.84 2.27 5.38
CA LEU A 46 3.66 1.24 4.73
C LEU A 46 4.68 0.60 5.68
N GLU A 47 5.25 1.37 6.62
CA GLU A 47 6.13 0.86 7.67
C GLU A 47 5.38 -0.16 8.56
N LYS A 48 4.16 0.16 8.99
CA LYS A 48 3.30 -0.76 9.77
C LYS A 48 2.96 -2.03 8.99
N VAL A 49 2.65 -1.89 7.70
CA VAL A 49 2.36 -3.04 6.82
C VAL A 49 3.60 -3.94 6.65
N ASN A 50 4.79 -3.35 6.51
CA ASN A 50 6.03 -4.12 6.41
C ASN A 50 6.39 -4.81 7.74
N ASP A 51 6.10 -4.20 8.90
CA ASP A 51 6.26 -4.88 10.20
C ASP A 51 5.39 -6.14 10.27
N ILE A 52 4.12 -6.06 9.85
CA ILE A 52 3.24 -7.24 9.75
C ILE A 52 3.83 -8.31 8.85
N ARG A 53 4.36 -7.92 7.67
CA ARG A 53 5.03 -8.86 6.76
C ARG A 53 6.17 -9.59 7.45
N GLN A 54 7.05 -8.86 8.14
CA GLN A 54 8.21 -9.43 8.83
C GLN A 54 7.79 -10.36 9.98
N LYS A 55 6.75 -9.99 10.74
CA LYS A 55 6.17 -10.85 11.79
C LYS A 55 5.57 -12.13 11.23
N LYS A 56 4.87 -12.06 10.09
CA LYS A 56 4.32 -13.25 9.40
C LYS A 56 5.43 -14.15 8.85
N GLU A 57 6.50 -13.56 8.28
CA GLU A 57 7.63 -14.34 7.76
C GLU A 57 8.42 -15.05 8.86
N SER A 58 8.53 -14.45 10.04
CA SER A 58 9.22 -15.03 11.20
C SER A 58 8.35 -15.99 12.03
N GLY A 59 7.02 -16.00 11.83
CA GLY A 59 6.06 -16.75 12.63
C GLY A 59 5.71 -16.09 13.97
N GLU A 60 6.19 -14.87 14.21
CA GLU A 60 5.85 -14.08 15.41
C GLU A 60 4.39 -13.62 15.38
N PHE A 61 3.83 -13.38 14.19
CA PHE A 61 2.46 -12.87 14.03
C PHE A 61 1.43 -13.82 14.65
N GLU A 62 1.60 -15.14 14.48
CA GLU A 62 0.71 -16.16 15.04
C GLU A 62 0.81 -16.30 16.56
N ALA A 63 1.85 -15.73 17.18
CA ALA A 63 2.06 -15.73 18.62
C ALA A 63 1.48 -14.49 19.32
N LEU A 64 1.03 -13.49 18.55
CA LEU A 64 0.44 -12.27 19.10
C LEU A 64 -0.86 -12.56 19.86
N SER A 65 -1.02 -11.88 20.99
CA SER A 65 -2.26 -11.89 21.76
C SER A 65 -3.37 -11.13 21.03
N PHE A 66 -4.62 -11.39 21.43
CA PHE A 66 -5.76 -10.63 20.92
C PHE A 66 -5.65 -9.12 21.18
N GLU A 67 -5.07 -8.72 22.32
CA GLU A 67 -4.87 -7.31 22.65
C GLU A 67 -3.84 -6.66 21.72
N GLU A 68 -2.70 -7.33 21.47
CA GLU A 68 -1.70 -6.84 20.51
C GLU A 68 -2.26 -6.75 19.08
N LEU A 69 -3.03 -7.75 18.64
CA LEU A 69 -3.70 -7.72 17.34
C LEU A 69 -4.71 -6.58 17.22
N LYS A 70 -5.45 -6.31 18.31
CA LYS A 70 -6.39 -5.19 18.37
C LYS A 70 -5.67 -3.85 18.32
N ASP A 71 -4.58 -3.68 19.05
CA ASP A 71 -3.79 -2.45 19.05
C ASP A 71 -3.20 -2.20 17.65
N MET A 72 -2.66 -3.23 17.00
CA MET A 72 -2.20 -3.14 15.61
C MET A 72 -3.31 -2.74 14.65
N GLN A 73 -4.51 -3.32 14.79
CA GLN A 73 -5.67 -2.93 13.99
C GLN A 73 -6.05 -1.47 14.23
N ASP A 74 -6.13 -1.03 15.48
CA ASP A 74 -6.49 0.34 15.84
C ASP A 74 -5.47 1.34 15.26
N GLU A 75 -4.18 0.98 15.22
CA GLU A 75 -3.13 1.80 14.60
C GLU A 75 -3.18 1.85 13.07
N LEU A 76 -3.56 0.76 12.40
CA LEU A 76 -3.66 0.67 10.93
C LEU A 76 -4.84 1.45 10.36
N PHE A 77 -5.93 1.55 11.15
CA PHE A 77 -7.19 2.18 10.74
C PHE A 77 -7.43 3.53 11.45
N TYR A 78 -6.48 4.01 12.24
CA TYR A 78 -6.59 5.22 13.07
C TYR A 78 -7.13 6.45 12.31
N ASP A 79 -6.61 6.67 11.12
CA ASP A 79 -6.88 7.77 10.19
C ASP A 79 -8.19 7.63 9.38
N LEU A 80 -8.83 6.45 9.44
CA LEU A 80 -10.16 6.19 8.88
C LEU A 80 -11.26 6.17 9.94
N ARG A 81 -10.92 6.33 11.22
CA ARG A 81 -11.92 6.43 12.28
C ARG A 81 -12.77 7.68 12.07
N GLU A 82 -14.07 7.59 12.34
CA GLU A 82 -15.04 8.65 12.08
C GLU A 82 -14.65 9.99 12.72
N ASP A 83 -14.07 9.95 13.93
CA ASP A 83 -13.61 11.12 14.68
C ASP A 83 -12.29 11.72 14.15
N ILE A 84 -11.52 10.97 13.36
CA ILE A 84 -10.22 11.39 12.81
C ILE A 84 -10.28 11.72 11.32
N TYR A 85 -11.12 11.02 10.55
CA TYR A 85 -11.16 11.09 9.09
C TYR A 85 -11.36 12.51 8.55
N ALA A 86 -12.07 13.36 9.28
CA ALA A 86 -12.28 14.77 8.91
C ALA A 86 -10.96 15.56 8.70
N GLY A 87 -9.85 15.11 9.31
CA GLY A 87 -8.52 15.72 9.18
C GLY A 87 -7.49 14.85 8.46
N SER A 88 -7.84 13.65 7.99
CA SER A 88 -6.86 12.74 7.39
C SER A 88 -6.60 13.05 5.92
N VAL A 89 -5.43 12.62 5.43
CA VAL A 89 -5.02 12.76 4.02
C VAL A 89 -5.88 11.94 3.06
N TYR A 90 -6.76 11.09 3.58
CA TYR A 90 -7.72 10.30 2.81
C TYR A 90 -9.05 11.03 2.57
N ASN A 91 -9.19 12.23 3.13
CA ASN A 91 -10.38 13.06 2.96
C ASN A 91 -10.20 14.05 1.79
N PRO A 92 -11.06 14.01 0.76
CA PRO A 92 -10.98 14.94 -0.36
C PRO A 92 -11.07 16.41 0.07
N ASP A 93 -11.89 16.73 1.07
CA ASP A 93 -12.07 18.11 1.56
C ASP A 93 -10.82 18.65 2.26
N VAL A 94 -9.96 17.76 2.79
CA VAL A 94 -8.66 18.12 3.36
C VAL A 94 -7.68 18.40 2.23
N LEU A 95 -7.60 17.51 1.24
CA LEU A 95 -6.68 17.65 0.11
C LEU A 95 -7.02 18.86 -0.77
N GLU A 96 -8.29 19.17 -1.01
CA GLU A 96 -8.72 20.37 -1.78
C GLU A 96 -8.29 21.70 -1.12
N LYS A 97 -7.98 21.70 0.18
CA LYS A 97 -7.46 22.89 0.88
C LYS A 97 -5.94 23.02 0.75
N LEU A 98 -5.25 21.91 0.47
CA LEU A 98 -3.79 21.81 0.45
C LEU A 98 -3.22 21.83 -0.98
N PHE A 99 -3.99 21.31 -1.95
CA PHE A 99 -3.53 21.07 -3.31
C PHE A 99 -4.50 21.61 -4.36
N ASP A 100 -3.98 21.76 -5.58
CA ASP A 100 -4.81 22.08 -6.74
C ASP A 100 -5.82 20.95 -7.01
N LYS A 101 -7.01 21.33 -7.47
CA LYS A 101 -8.16 20.43 -7.60
C LYS A 101 -7.89 19.22 -8.50
N ASP A 102 -7.10 19.40 -9.55
CA ASP A 102 -6.72 18.35 -10.49
C ASP A 102 -5.74 17.34 -9.89
N LEU A 103 -5.03 17.70 -8.82
CA LEU A 103 -4.10 16.82 -8.10
C LEU A 103 -4.77 15.97 -7.02
N VAL A 104 -5.93 16.38 -6.52
CA VAL A 104 -6.65 15.66 -5.44
C VAL A 104 -7.00 14.22 -5.84
N SER A 105 -7.56 14.02 -7.04
CA SER A 105 -7.96 12.67 -7.47
C SER A 105 -6.75 11.74 -7.62
N PRO A 106 -5.64 12.11 -8.29
CA PRO A 106 -4.43 11.30 -8.31
C PRO A 106 -3.89 10.96 -6.91
N LEU A 107 -3.85 11.91 -5.98
CA LEU A 107 -3.37 11.64 -4.61
C LEU A 107 -4.26 10.65 -3.85
N LEU A 108 -5.59 10.78 -3.98
CA LEU A 108 -6.52 9.80 -3.39
C LEU A 108 -6.39 8.42 -4.04
N SER A 109 -6.14 8.35 -5.35
CA SER A 109 -5.87 7.10 -6.04
C SER A 109 -4.59 6.43 -5.50
N LEU A 110 -3.52 7.19 -5.29
CA LEU A 110 -2.32 6.67 -4.64
C LEU A 110 -2.62 6.18 -3.22
N GLY A 111 -3.36 6.98 -2.43
CA GLY A 111 -3.76 6.60 -1.07
C GLY A 111 -4.55 5.28 -1.05
N PHE A 112 -5.45 5.07 -2.01
CA PHE A 112 -6.20 3.82 -2.17
C PHE A 112 -5.27 2.62 -2.46
N GLU A 113 -4.34 2.77 -3.41
CA GLU A 113 -3.37 1.70 -3.74
C GLU A 113 -2.43 1.39 -2.57
N VAL A 114 -1.95 2.42 -1.86
CA VAL A 114 -1.13 2.23 -0.66
C VAL A 114 -1.87 1.39 0.38
N ARG A 115 -3.18 1.61 0.58
CA ARG A 115 -3.99 0.79 1.49
C ARG A 115 -4.12 -0.67 1.05
N ALA A 116 -4.10 -0.94 -0.25
CA ALA A 116 -4.13 -2.30 -0.79
C ALA A 116 -2.91 -3.13 -0.37
N ALA A 117 -1.79 -2.48 0.03
CA ALA A 117 -0.58 -3.16 0.50
C ALA A 117 -0.84 -4.11 1.68
N LEU A 118 -1.79 -3.75 2.57
CA LEU A 118 -2.16 -4.59 3.70
C LEU A 118 -2.71 -5.93 3.22
N ILE A 119 -3.62 -5.90 2.23
CA ILE A 119 -4.21 -7.12 1.67
C ILE A 119 -3.14 -7.96 0.99
N SER A 120 -2.25 -7.34 0.21
CA SER A 120 -1.13 -8.03 -0.44
C SER A 120 -0.26 -8.79 0.57
N VAL A 121 0.10 -8.16 1.69
CA VAL A 121 0.88 -8.82 2.75
C VAL A 121 0.14 -9.99 3.40
N TYR A 122 -1.16 -9.86 3.68
CA TYR A 122 -1.94 -10.96 4.26
C TYR A 122 -2.13 -12.13 3.31
N GLU A 123 -2.28 -11.86 2.01
CA GLU A 123 -2.38 -12.90 0.97
C GLU A 123 -1.03 -13.56 0.64
N GLY A 124 0.08 -12.99 1.13
CA GLY A 124 1.43 -13.43 0.79
C GLY A 124 1.88 -13.00 -0.61
N ASP A 125 1.20 -12.03 -1.21
CA ASP A 125 1.51 -11.44 -2.52
C ASP A 125 2.63 -10.40 -2.38
N LEU A 126 3.87 -10.89 -2.33
CA LEU A 126 5.06 -10.03 -2.24
C LEU A 126 5.29 -9.20 -3.51
N GLU A 127 4.86 -9.69 -4.67
CA GLU A 127 4.99 -8.97 -5.95
C GLU A 127 4.00 -7.79 -5.99
N GLY A 128 2.74 -8.01 -5.60
CA GLY A 128 1.78 -6.94 -5.40
C GLY A 128 2.26 -5.91 -4.39
N PHE A 129 2.82 -6.36 -3.25
CA PHE A 129 3.34 -5.45 -2.23
C PHE A 129 4.48 -4.57 -2.77
N VAL A 130 5.50 -5.15 -3.42
CA VAL A 130 6.63 -4.37 -3.93
C VAL A 130 6.22 -3.38 -5.03
N ASN A 131 5.27 -3.76 -5.89
CA ASN A 131 4.77 -2.87 -6.93
C ASN A 131 4.08 -1.63 -6.33
N ILE A 132 3.35 -1.79 -5.21
CA ILE A 132 2.75 -0.65 -4.48
C ILE A 132 3.84 0.26 -3.87
N LEU A 133 4.90 -0.32 -3.29
CA LEU A 133 6.02 0.45 -2.75
C LEU A 133 6.74 1.27 -3.86
N GLU A 134 6.93 0.65 -5.02
CA GLU A 134 7.58 1.30 -6.17
C GLU A 134 6.71 2.41 -6.76
N LEU A 135 5.38 2.21 -6.88
CA LEU A 135 4.45 3.27 -7.26
C LEU A 135 4.52 4.45 -6.28
N PHE A 136 4.48 4.17 -4.98
CA PHE A 136 4.57 5.18 -3.94
C PHE A 136 5.86 6.02 -4.08
N LEU A 137 7.01 5.36 -4.23
CA LEU A 137 8.30 6.03 -4.41
C LEU A 137 8.39 6.81 -5.73
N GLN A 138 7.80 6.30 -6.81
CA GLN A 138 7.76 6.99 -8.10
C GLN A 138 6.95 8.28 -8.00
N VAL A 139 5.75 8.22 -7.43
CA VAL A 139 4.89 9.40 -7.26
C VAL A 139 5.53 10.40 -6.28
N TYR A 140 6.16 9.90 -5.21
CA TYR A 140 6.95 10.73 -4.30
C TYR A 140 8.07 11.48 -5.03
N GLY A 141 8.87 10.76 -5.83
CA GLY A 141 9.96 11.37 -6.60
C GLY A 141 9.48 12.45 -7.56
N ILE A 142 8.40 12.18 -8.32
CA ILE A 142 7.79 13.17 -9.22
C ILE A 142 7.33 14.41 -8.43
N ALA A 143 6.72 14.21 -7.26
CA ALA A 143 6.26 15.31 -6.42
C ALA A 143 7.43 16.16 -5.85
N MET A 144 8.55 15.53 -5.48
CA MET A 144 9.75 16.23 -4.98
C MET A 144 10.48 17.02 -6.07
N GLU A 145 10.34 16.63 -7.34
CA GLU A 145 10.96 17.30 -8.48
C GLU A 145 10.04 18.37 -9.11
N ASP A 146 8.99 18.81 -8.39
CA ASP A 146 7.96 19.73 -8.89
C ASP A 146 7.32 19.28 -10.22
N GLY A 147 7.19 17.95 -10.39
CA GLY A 147 6.56 17.34 -11.55
C GLY A 147 5.09 17.75 -11.70
N SER A 148 4.62 17.67 -12.94
CA SER A 148 3.25 18.05 -13.28
C SER A 148 2.22 17.05 -12.74
N VAL A 149 0.99 17.54 -12.53
CA VAL A 149 -0.18 16.70 -12.19
C VAL A 149 -0.35 15.55 -13.18
N LYS A 150 -0.04 15.80 -14.46
CA LYS A 150 -0.09 14.78 -15.50
C LYS A 150 0.92 13.66 -15.26
N GLU A 151 2.15 13.98 -14.86
CA GLU A 151 3.18 12.97 -14.60
C GLU A 151 2.80 12.06 -13.41
N ILE A 152 2.22 12.64 -12.35
CA ILE A 152 1.69 11.88 -11.22
C ILE A 152 0.53 10.97 -11.67
N ALA A 153 -0.42 11.52 -12.44
CA ALA A 153 -1.55 10.76 -12.95
C ALA A 153 -1.11 9.64 -13.91
N ASP A 154 -0.13 9.91 -14.77
CA ASP A 154 0.42 8.94 -15.73
C ASP A 154 1.12 7.81 -14.98
N ALA A 155 1.90 8.08 -13.92
CA ALA A 155 2.53 7.05 -13.10
C ALA A 155 1.49 6.07 -12.51
N ILE A 156 0.41 6.60 -11.95
CA ILE A 156 -0.70 5.80 -11.40
C ILE A 156 -1.43 5.03 -12.50
N TYR A 157 -1.69 5.68 -13.64
CA TYR A 157 -2.36 5.06 -14.79
C TYR A 157 -1.57 3.86 -15.33
N TRP A 158 -0.25 4.02 -15.54
CA TRP A 158 0.59 2.95 -16.06
C TRP A 158 0.74 1.81 -15.07
N TYR A 159 0.93 2.11 -13.78
CA TYR A 159 0.87 1.09 -12.73
C TYR A 159 -0.44 0.29 -12.78
N ALA A 160 -1.59 0.99 -12.82
CA ALA A 160 -2.88 0.32 -12.87
C ALA A 160 -3.00 -0.52 -14.15
N SER A 161 -2.61 0.03 -15.29
CA SER A 161 -2.64 -0.65 -16.59
C SER A 161 -1.80 -1.93 -16.60
N ASP A 162 -0.59 -1.90 -16.02
CA ASP A 162 0.29 -3.06 -15.95
C ASP A 162 -0.24 -4.12 -14.98
N TYR A 163 -0.86 -3.68 -13.88
CA TYR A 163 -1.43 -4.57 -12.86
C TYR A 163 -2.82 -5.11 -13.24
N LEU A 164 -3.49 -4.54 -14.25
CA LEU A 164 -4.81 -4.97 -14.71
C LEU A 164 -4.82 -6.43 -15.17
N ASP A 165 -3.81 -6.87 -15.94
CA ASP A 165 -3.78 -8.25 -16.46
C ASP A 165 -3.65 -9.29 -15.34
N VAL A 166 -2.87 -8.97 -14.31
CA VAL A 166 -2.68 -9.82 -13.12
C VAL A 166 -3.96 -9.84 -12.29
N THR A 167 -4.50 -8.65 -11.98
CA THR A 167 -5.69 -8.49 -11.14
C THR A 167 -6.95 -9.06 -11.80
N ALA A 168 -7.15 -8.80 -13.09
CA ALA A 168 -8.32 -9.30 -13.82
C ALA A 168 -8.32 -10.84 -13.88
N ARG A 169 -7.15 -11.45 -14.14
CA ARG A 169 -7.01 -12.90 -14.08
C ARG A 169 -7.34 -13.43 -12.69
N LYS A 170 -6.76 -12.85 -11.64
CA LYS A 170 -7.00 -13.25 -10.25
C LYS A 170 -8.49 -13.18 -9.90
N ARG A 171 -9.15 -12.06 -10.22
CA ARG A 171 -10.60 -11.87 -10.02
C ARG A 171 -11.46 -12.86 -10.78
N ILE A 172 -11.12 -13.19 -12.03
CA ILE A 172 -11.84 -14.20 -12.80
C ILE A 172 -11.72 -15.57 -12.11
N ILE A 173 -10.50 -15.95 -11.70
CA ILE A 173 -10.27 -17.22 -10.99
C ILE A 173 -11.07 -17.27 -9.68
N GLU A 174 -11.06 -16.20 -8.89
CA GLU A 174 -11.83 -16.08 -7.65
C GLU A 174 -13.34 -16.15 -7.86
N SER A 175 -13.83 -15.57 -8.96
CA SER A 175 -15.27 -15.53 -9.25
C SER A 175 -15.85 -16.89 -9.64
N PHE A 176 -15.04 -17.74 -10.30
CA PHE A 176 -15.51 -19.00 -10.87
C PHE A 176 -14.94 -20.24 -10.18
N THR A 177 -13.98 -20.07 -9.25
CA THR A 177 -13.32 -21.20 -8.59
C THR A 177 -13.03 -20.89 -7.12
N THR A 178 -13.01 -21.92 -6.29
CA THR A 178 -12.53 -21.84 -4.89
C THR A 178 -11.02 -22.01 -4.81
N SER A 179 -10.25 -21.71 -5.86
CA SER A 179 -8.80 -22.00 -5.88
C SER A 179 -7.99 -20.93 -5.16
N ASN A 180 -8.45 -19.67 -5.17
CA ASN A 180 -8.06 -18.68 -4.16
C ASN A 180 -9.08 -18.72 -3.02
N ARG A 181 -8.62 -19.08 -1.82
CA ARG A 181 -9.46 -19.26 -0.63
C ARG A 181 -9.12 -18.27 0.48
N PHE A 182 -8.35 -17.21 0.22
CA PHE A 182 -7.89 -16.32 1.28
C PHE A 182 -9.04 -15.85 2.18
N PHE A 183 -10.04 -15.15 1.63
CA PHE A 183 -11.22 -14.71 2.40
C PHE A 183 -12.09 -15.87 2.92
N TYR A 184 -12.16 -16.98 2.19
CA TYR A 184 -12.93 -18.16 2.62
C TYR A 184 -12.31 -18.83 3.85
N ASN A 185 -10.97 -18.89 3.93
CA ASN A 185 -10.24 -19.49 5.04
C ASN A 185 -10.41 -18.63 6.30
N ILE A 186 -10.42 -17.30 6.19
CA ILE A 186 -10.67 -16.40 7.34
C ILE A 186 -12.01 -16.70 8.02
N ILE A 187 -13.06 -17.06 7.26
CA ILE A 187 -14.41 -17.27 7.80
C ILE A 187 -14.61 -18.67 8.38
N ASN A 188 -13.88 -19.67 7.88
CA ASN A 188 -14.10 -21.08 8.21
C ASN A 188 -12.99 -21.72 9.07
N GLU A 189 -12.04 -20.92 9.53
CA GLU A 189 -11.12 -21.27 10.64
C GLU A 189 -11.76 -20.94 12.00
#